data_AF-A0A4Q9RER1-F1
#
_entry.id   AF-A0A4Q9RER1-F1
#
_cell.length_a   1.000
_cell.length_b   1.000
_cell.length_c   1.000
_cell.angle_alpha   90.00
_cell.angle_beta   90.00
_cell.angle_gamma   90.00
#
_symmetry.space_group_name_H-M   'P 1'
#
loop_
_entity.id
_entity.type
_entity.pdbx_description
1 polymer ?
#
loop_
_entity_poly.entity_id
_entity_poly.type
_entity_poly.pdbx_seq_one_letter_code
_entity_poly.pdbx_strand_id
1 'polypeptide(L)' 'MTTRHTESGTNAWALLEHALSALPRDTSQVFLLRTRERQSVEQIAASLSLAPSEVERQLIEAMTFIRLFRA' A
#
# COMPACT_ATOMS: atom_id res chain seq x y z
N MET A 1 -4.42 -27.25 -25.80
CA MET A 1 -4.54 -27.14 -24.33
C MET A 1 -3.10 -27.00 -23.83
N THR A 2 -2.63 -25.95 -23.16
CA THR A 2 -3.27 -24.89 -22.39
C THR A 2 -2.22 -23.77 -22.22
N THR A 3 -2.65 -22.52 -22.22
CA THR A 3 -1.85 -21.29 -22.13
C THR A 3 -0.99 -21.24 -20.86
N ARG A 4 0.35 -21.11 -21.03
CA ARG A 4 1.27 -20.69 -19.95
C ARG A 4 1.13 -19.17 -19.78
N HIS A 5 0.23 -18.75 -18.91
CA HIS A 5 0.08 -17.34 -18.54
C HIS A 5 0.06 -17.20 -17.02
N THR A 6 0.91 -16.31 -16.52
CA THR A 6 0.75 -15.51 -15.29
C THR A 6 0.86 -16.19 -13.91
N GLU A 7 1.95 -16.89 -13.60
CA GLU A 7 2.27 -17.20 -12.18
C GLU A 7 3.10 -16.10 -11.49
N SER A 8 3.83 -15.27 -12.25
CA SER A 8 4.72 -14.25 -11.66
C SER A 8 4.00 -13.01 -11.10
N GLY A 9 2.77 -12.71 -11.54
CA GLY A 9 2.00 -11.57 -11.05
C GLY A 9 1.28 -11.83 -9.72
N THR A 10 0.81 -13.06 -9.52
CA THR A 10 0.03 -13.48 -8.35
C THR A 10 0.88 -13.48 -7.06
N ASN A 11 2.16 -13.86 -7.16
CA ASN A 11 3.04 -13.93 -5.99
C ASN A 11 3.40 -12.55 -5.43
N ALA A 12 3.65 -11.55 -6.29
CA ALA A 12 4.03 -10.21 -5.83
C ALA A 12 2.86 -9.48 -5.14
N TRP A 13 1.65 -9.66 -5.66
CA TRP A 13 0.45 -9.07 -5.04
C TRP A 13 0.08 -9.79 -3.74
N ALA A 14 0.15 -11.11 -3.68
CA ALA A 14 -0.07 -11.87 -2.45
C ALA A 14 0.97 -11.52 -1.35
N LEU A 15 2.24 -11.34 -1.74
CA LEU A 15 3.29 -10.86 -0.83
C LEU A 15 3.01 -9.45 -0.32
N LEU A 16 2.51 -8.56 -1.19
CA LEU A 16 2.14 -7.20 -0.79
C LEU A 16 0.92 -7.20 0.13
N GLU A 17 -0.13 -7.96 -0.17
CA GLU A 17 -1.30 -8.11 0.71
C GLU A 17 -0.90 -8.64 2.09
N HIS A 18 0.01 -9.62 2.12
CA HIS A 18 0.56 -10.13 3.37
C HIS A 18 1.36 -9.06 4.14
N ALA A 19 2.24 -8.31 3.46
CA ALA A 19 2.97 -7.20 4.08
C ALA A 19 2.02 -6.10 4.60
N LEU A 20 0.96 -5.77 3.85
CA LEU A 20 -0.05 -4.79 4.26
C LEU A 20 -0.84 -5.26 5.49
N SER A 21 -1.07 -6.57 5.65
CA SER A 21 -1.73 -7.12 6.83
C SER A 21 -0.93 -6.99 8.13
N ALA A 22 0.39 -6.78 8.02
CA ALA A 22 1.29 -6.54 9.15
C ALA A 22 1.41 -5.05 9.53
N LEU A 23 0.92 -4.14 8.68
CA LEU A 23 0.89 -2.70 8.96
C LEU A 23 -0.35 -2.32 9.79
N PRO A 24 -0.29 -1.21 10.56
CA PRO A 24 -1.48 -0.63 11.14
C PRO A 24 -2.56 -0.38 10.08
N ARG A 25 -3.84 -0.54 10.46
CA ARG A 25 -4.98 -0.41 9.54
C ARG A 25 -4.98 0.95 8.83
N ASP A 26 -4.67 2.02 9.56
CA ASP A 26 -4.68 3.38 9.00
C ASP A 26 -3.54 3.56 7.99
N THR A 27 -2.34 3.07 8.33
CA THR A 27 -1.14 3.12 7.47
C THR A 27 -1.30 2.31 6.19
N SER A 28 -1.87 1.10 6.27
CA SER A 28 -2.16 0.27 5.09
C SER A 28 -3.25 0.89 4.22
N GLN A 29 -4.26 1.52 4.81
CA GLN A 29 -5.32 2.22 4.09
C GLN A 29 -4.78 3.45 3.33
N VAL A 30 -3.94 4.27 3.97
CA VAL A 30 -3.26 5.40 3.31
C VAL A 30 -2.43 4.93 2.11
N PHE A 31 -1.68 3.84 2.27
CA PHE A 31 -0.89 3.27 1.17
C PHE A 31 -1.77 2.80 0.00
N LEU A 32 -2.89 2.13 0.29
CA LEU A 32 -3.81 1.64 -0.74
C LEU A 32 -4.49 2.79 -1.50
N LEU A 33 -4.95 3.83 -0.81
CA LEU A 33 -5.55 5.00 -1.46
C LEU A 33 -4.54 5.71 -2.38
N ARG A 34 -3.27 5.79 -1.96
CA ARG A 34 -2.21 6.39 -2.78
C ARG A 34 -1.83 5.53 -3.98
N THR A 35 -1.72 4.22 -3.82
CA THR A 35 -1.15 3.33 -4.86
C THR A 35 -2.20 2.74 -5.80
N ARG A 36 -3.35 2.32 -5.26
CA ARG A 36 -4.43 1.69 -6.03
C ARG A 36 -5.38 2.73 -6.61
N GLU A 37 -5.77 3.71 -5.81
CA GLU A 37 -6.73 4.74 -6.21
C GLU A 37 -6.06 6.02 -6.75
N ARG A 38 -4.74 6.11 -6.66
CA ARG A 38 -3.94 7.27 -7.14
C ARG A 38 -4.38 8.60 -6.54
N GLN A 39 -4.96 8.59 -5.34
CA GLN A 39 -5.36 9.81 -4.64
C GLN A 39 -4.14 10.65 -4.25
N SER A 40 -4.30 11.98 -4.21
CA SER A 40 -3.28 12.89 -3.67
C SER A 40 -3.24 12.85 -2.14
N VAL A 41 -2.17 13.38 -1.54
CA VAL A 41 -2.04 13.45 -0.07
C VAL A 41 -3.20 14.24 0.52
N GLU A 42 -3.61 15.32 -0.14
CA GLU A 42 -4.71 16.19 0.27
C GLU A 42 -6.06 15.49 0.17
N GLN A 43 -6.28 14.68 -0.88
CA GLN A 43 -7.51 13.89 -1.03
C GLN A 43 -7.61 12.80 0.04
N ILE A 44 -6.49 12.14 0.35
CA ILE A 44 -6.42 11.11 1.40
C ILE A 44 -6.63 11.76 2.77
N ALA A 45 -5.98 12.90 3.03
CA ALA A 45 -6.14 13.68 4.25
C ALA A 45 -7.60 14.08 4.47
N ALA A 46 -8.27 14.57 3.42
CA ALA A 46 -9.70 14.89 3.48
C ALA A 46 -10.57 13.64 3.70
N SER A 47 -10.28 12.54 3.01
CA SER A 47 -11.06 11.30 3.09
C SER A 47 -10.97 10.61 4.44
N LEU A 48 -9.79 10.68 5.08
CA LEU A 48 -9.51 10.05 6.37
C LEU A 48 -9.62 11.04 7.55
N SER A 49 -9.97 12.30 7.29
CA SER A 49 -9.96 13.37 8.30
C SER A 49 -8.63 13.47 9.06
N LEU A 50 -7.52 13.35 8.33
CA LEU A 50 -6.15 13.43 8.85
C LEU A 50 -5.48 14.74 8.40
N ALA A 51 -4.42 15.13 9.11
CA ALA A 51 -3.53 16.18 8.63
C ALA A 51 -2.69 15.65 7.44
N PRO A 52 -2.39 16.47 6.40
CA PRO A 52 -1.53 16.06 5.29
C PRO A 52 -0.16 15.51 5.73
N SER A 53 0.44 16.12 6.76
CA SER A 53 1.70 15.66 7.34
C SER A 53 1.62 14.26 7.96
N GLU A 54 0.47 13.91 8.54
CA GLU A 54 0.23 12.57 9.10
C GLU A 54 0.06 11.54 7.99
N VAL A 55 -0.61 11.91 6.89
CA VAL A 55 -0.69 11.06 5.68
C VAL A 55 0.70 10.82 5.08
N GLU A 56 1.53 11.85 4.98
CA GLU A 56 2.92 11.71 4.52
C GLU A 56 3.74 10.79 5.43
N ARG A 57 3.63 10.97 6.75
CA ARG A 57 4.30 10.11 7.74
C ARG A 57 3.90 8.65 7.56
N GLN A 58 2.59 8.37 7.44
CA GLN A 58 2.07 7.02 7.23
C GLN A 58 2.51 6.43 5.89
N LEU A 59 2.57 7.23 4.82
CA LEU A 59 3.09 6.77 3.53
C LEU A 59 4.56 6.37 3.61
N ILE A 60 5.39 7.17 4.28
CA ILE A 60 6.81 6.87 4.48
C ILE A 60 6.97 5.57 5.29
N GLU A 61 6.18 5.42 6.36
CA GLU A 61 6.16 4.22 7.21
C GLU A 61 5.78 2.97 6.41
N ALA A 62 4.69 3.02 5.64
CA ALA A 62 4.24 1.94 4.78
C ALA A 62 5.30 1.57 3.72
N MET A 63 5.87 2.58 3.04
CA MET A 63 6.90 2.34 2.02
C MET A 63 8.18 1.74 2.60
N THR A 64 8.59 2.19 3.79
CA THR A 64 9.78 1.68 4.47
C THR A 64 9.55 0.23 4.89
N PHE A 65 8.39 -0.07 5.48
CA PHE A 65 8.02 -1.42 5.85
C PHE A 65 8.00 -2.36 4.64
N ILE A 66 7.35 -1.99 3.54
CA ILE A 66 7.28 -2.80 2.32
C ILE A 66 8.66 -3.02 1.71
N ARG A 67 9.54 -2.00 1.75
CA ARG A 67 10.93 -2.15 1.30
C ARG A 67 11.71 -3.16 2.15
N LEU A 68 11.56 -3.09 3.47
CA LEU A 68 12.19 -4.03 4.40
C LEU A 68 11.63 -5.45 4.25
N PHE A 69 10.34 -5.60 3.96
CA PHE A 69 9.70 -6.89 3.76
C PHE A 69 10.17 -7.61 2.48
N ARG A 70 10.66 -6.84 1.49
CA ARG A 70 11.18 -7.35 0.22
C ARG A 70 12.70 -7.63 0.26
N ALA A 71 13.42 -7.08 1.22
CA ALA A 71 14.87 -7.23 1.38
C ALA A 71 15.22 -8.60 2.00
#